data_AF-A0AA37GB47-F1
#
_entry.id   AF-A0AA37GB47-F1
#
_cell.length_a   1.000
_cell.length_b   1.000
_cell.length_c   1.000
_cell.angle_alpha   90.00
_cell.angle_beta   90.00
_cell.angle_gamma   90.00
#
_symmetry.space_group_name_H-M   'P 1'
#
loop_
_entity.id
_entity.type
_entity.pdbx_description
1 polymer ?
#
loop_
_entity_poly.entity_id
_entity_poly.type
_entity_poly.pdbx_seq_one_letter_code
_entity_poly.pdbx_strand_id
1 'polypeptide(L)'
;MTHDNKRYFTEGKRNVLYHFDFHPDDRLRYSKNVRETAKKHINDLEFVTVDPVNFPEILANLGLQWNFPAIALQDNRGLTFPSERIENITPDLVEDFLRSVTDGSARPAFRDPVKSATKDEVINADTRSEKMLSHDEL
;
A
#
# COMPACT_ATOMS: atom_id res chain seq x y z
N MET A 1 -2.41 10.60 9.42
CA MET A 1 -3.62 10.44 8.60
C MET A 1 -4.77 10.08 9.51
N THR A 2 -5.97 10.55 9.18
CA THR A 2 -7.22 10.22 9.87
C THR A 2 -8.22 9.69 8.83
N HIS A 3 -9.35 9.16 9.28
CA HIS A 3 -10.39 8.70 8.35
C HIS A 3 -10.92 9.84 7.48
N ASP A 4 -11.02 11.06 8.01
CA ASP A 4 -11.52 12.23 7.28
C ASP A 4 -10.65 12.62 6.09
N ASN A 5 -9.33 12.51 6.22
CA ASN A 5 -8.39 12.90 5.17
C ASN A 5 -7.80 11.73 4.38
N LYS A 6 -8.17 10.49 4.70
CA LYS A 6 -7.73 9.29 3.97
C LYS A 6 -7.92 9.44 2.46
N ARG A 7 -9.13 9.81 2.05
CA ARG A 7 -9.51 9.92 0.64
C ARG A 7 -8.65 10.92 -0.12
N TYR A 8 -8.29 12.02 0.52
CA TYR A 8 -7.44 13.06 -0.06
C TYR A 8 -6.06 12.50 -0.45
N PHE A 9 -5.46 11.68 0.42
CA PHE A 9 -4.15 11.09 0.15
C PHE A 9 -4.22 9.90 -0.81
N THR A 10 -5.24 9.04 -0.72
CA THR A 10 -5.29 7.81 -1.53
C THR A 10 -5.81 8.02 -2.95
N GLU A 11 -6.73 8.97 -3.15
CA GLU A 11 -7.34 9.29 -4.46
C GLU A 11 -6.85 10.62 -5.03
N GLY A 12 -5.92 11.28 -4.35
CA GLY A 12 -5.32 12.54 -4.77
C GLY A 12 -4.54 12.41 -6.07
N LYS A 13 -4.36 13.53 -6.77
CA LYS A 13 -3.56 13.62 -8.01
C LYS A 13 -2.09 14.01 -7.76
N ARG A 14 -1.68 14.05 -6.49
CA ARG A 14 -0.31 14.42 -6.09
C ARG A 14 0.46 13.19 -5.71
N ASN A 15 1.79 13.29 -5.76
CA ASN A 15 2.64 12.26 -5.21
C ASN A 15 2.51 12.31 -3.68
N VAL A 16 2.45 11.14 -3.03
CA VAL A 16 2.30 11.03 -1.58
C VAL A 16 3.34 10.08 -1.04
N LEU A 17 4.19 10.57 -0.13
CA LEU A 17 5.09 9.74 0.66
C LEU A 17 4.39 9.36 1.97
N TYR A 18 4.12 8.07 2.10
CA TYR A 18 3.57 7.47 3.30
C TYR A 18 4.69 7.00 4.22
N HIS A 19 4.56 7.28 5.51
CA HIS A 19 5.41 6.73 6.57
C HIS A 19 4.55 5.95 7.55
N PHE A 20 4.87 4.68 7.76
CA PHE A 20 4.17 3.79 8.68
C PHE A 20 5.01 3.47 9.89
N ASP A 21 4.39 3.64 11.05
CA ASP A 21 4.94 3.19 12.33
C ASP A 21 3.78 2.89 13.31
N PHE A 22 3.98 1.90 14.17
CA PHE A 22 3.03 1.54 15.22
C PHE A 22 2.92 2.63 16.29
N HIS A 23 4.04 3.25 16.66
CA HIS A 23 4.08 4.13 17.81
C HIS A 23 3.77 5.57 17.41
N PRO A 24 2.80 6.23 18.07
CA PRO A 24 2.46 7.61 17.76
C PRO A 24 3.64 8.57 18.00
N ASP A 25 4.47 8.31 19.01
CA ASP A 25 5.68 9.08 19.30
C ASP A 25 6.72 9.00 18.16
N ASP A 26 6.91 7.83 17.55
CA ASP A 26 7.85 7.67 16.44
C ASP A 26 7.33 8.33 15.16
N ARG A 27 6.01 8.27 14.90
CA ARG A 27 5.39 9.08 13.84
C ARG A 27 5.60 10.58 14.06
N LEU A 28 5.46 11.04 15.31
CA LEU A 28 5.71 12.44 15.65
C LEU A 28 7.19 12.81 15.48
N ARG A 29 8.12 11.96 15.92
CA ARG A 29 9.58 12.16 15.74
C ARG A 29 9.94 12.23 14.26
N TYR A 30 9.44 11.30 13.45
CA TYR A 30 9.62 11.33 11.99
C TYR A 30 9.13 12.65 11.39
N SER A 31 7.89 13.06 11.71
CA SER A 31 7.33 14.31 11.16
C SER A 31 8.15 15.56 11.51
N LYS A 32 8.77 15.59 12.70
CA LYS A 32 9.66 16.68 13.11
C LYS A 32 10.98 16.64 12.32
N ASN A 33 11.58 15.46 12.18
CA ASN A 33 12.86 15.29 11.51
C ASN A 33 12.78 15.57 10.00
N VAL A 34 11.72 15.10 9.35
CA VAL A 34 11.54 15.24 7.89
C VAL A 34 10.94 16.59 7.49
N ARG A 35 10.62 17.48 8.45
CA ARG A 35 9.90 18.73 8.19
C ARG A 35 10.61 19.62 7.16
N GLU A 36 11.93 19.76 7.27
CA GLU A 36 12.69 20.58 6.32
C GLU A 36 12.74 19.93 4.93
N THR A 37 12.89 18.61 4.85
CA THR A 37 12.77 17.85 3.59
C THR A 37 11.38 18.03 2.97
N ALA A 38 10.31 17.92 3.76
CA ALA A 38 8.94 18.09 3.28
C ALA A 38 8.69 19.50 2.72
N LYS A 39 9.30 20.54 3.32
CA LYS A 39 9.22 21.90 2.78
C LYS A 39 9.90 22.06 1.43
N LYS A 40 11.04 21.39 1.20
CA LYS A 40 11.74 21.44 -0.10
C LYS A 40 10.87 20.88 -1.22
N HIS A 41 10.07 19.85 -0.94
CA HIS A 41 9.26 19.13 -1.92
C HIS A 41 7.77 19.49 -1.89
N ILE A 42 7.37 20.55 -1.17
CA ILE A 42 5.96 20.89 -0.88
C ILE A 42 5.08 21.11 -2.13
N ASN A 43 5.69 21.46 -3.26
CA ASN A 43 4.97 21.70 -4.52
C ASN A 43 4.60 20.38 -5.22
N ASP A 44 5.43 19.34 -5.04
CA ASP A 44 5.40 18.13 -5.86
C ASP A 44 5.05 16.87 -5.07
N LEU A 45 5.21 16.92 -3.74
CA LEU A 45 5.11 15.77 -2.86
C LEU A 45 4.43 16.12 -1.54
N GLU A 46 3.48 15.29 -1.15
CA GLU A 46 2.84 15.35 0.16
C GLU A 46 3.39 14.28 1.09
N PHE A 47 3.55 14.64 2.36
CA PHE A 47 4.08 13.74 3.38
C PHE A 47 2.97 13.39 4.35
N VAL A 48 2.77 12.10 4.61
CA VAL A 48 1.75 11.64 5.54
C VAL A 48 2.27 10.51 6.42
N THR A 49 2.05 10.62 7.73
CA THR A 49 2.26 9.52 8.67
C THR A 49 0.99 8.71 8.83
N VAL A 50 1.09 7.39 8.79
CA VAL A 50 -0.02 6.45 8.84
C VAL A 50 0.17 5.46 9.97
N ASP A 51 -0.94 5.13 10.61
CA ASP A 51 -1.00 4.03 11.56
C ASP A 51 -1.37 2.74 10.82
N PRO A 52 -0.46 1.75 10.74
CA PRO A 52 -0.74 0.52 10.02
C PRO A 52 -1.87 -0.31 10.67
N VAL A 53 -2.15 -0.12 11.96
CA VAL A 53 -3.25 -0.83 12.65
C VAL A 53 -4.61 -0.24 12.25
N ASN A 54 -4.69 1.07 12.09
CA ASN A 54 -5.92 1.74 11.70
C ASN A 54 -6.17 1.70 10.18
N PHE A 55 -5.11 1.56 9.37
CA PHE A 55 -5.20 1.57 7.91
C PHE A 55 -4.42 0.42 7.25
N PRO A 56 -4.68 -0.84 7.61
CA PRO A 56 -3.96 -2.00 7.10
C PRO A 56 -4.13 -2.18 5.58
N GLU A 57 -5.27 -1.75 5.02
CA GLU A 57 -5.56 -1.84 3.60
C GLU A 57 -4.65 -0.93 2.76
N ILE A 58 -4.22 0.20 3.31
CA ILE A 58 -3.33 1.14 2.62
C ILE A 58 -1.91 0.56 2.58
N LEU A 59 -1.46 -0.05 3.68
CA LEU A 59 -0.18 -0.75 3.73
C LEU A 59 -0.08 -1.81 2.62
N ALA A 60 -1.09 -2.69 2.55
CA ALA A 60 -1.16 -3.75 1.54
C ALA A 60 -1.20 -3.17 0.12
N ASN A 61 -1.98 -2.11 -0.08
CA ASN A 61 -2.08 -1.42 -1.35
C ASN A 61 -0.75 -0.82 -1.83
N LEU A 62 0.10 -0.37 -0.90
CA LEU A 62 1.40 0.20 -1.22
C LEU A 62 2.49 -0.87 -1.46
N GLY A 63 2.15 -2.17 -1.32
CA GLY A 63 3.09 -3.26 -1.50
C GLY A 63 4.07 -3.43 -0.34
N LEU A 64 3.75 -2.84 0.82
CA LEU A 64 4.58 -2.96 2.02
C LEU A 64 4.23 -4.22 2.81
N GLN A 65 5.26 -4.80 3.42
CA GLN A 65 5.11 -5.88 4.41
C GLN A 65 4.85 -5.30 5.81
N TRP A 66 4.38 -6.15 6.73
CA TRP A 66 4.20 -5.79 8.15
C TRP A 66 5.53 -5.73 8.91
N ASN A 67 6.43 -4.87 8.45
CA ASN A 67 7.71 -4.56 9.07
C ASN A 67 7.81 -3.04 9.20
N PHE A 68 8.03 -2.53 10.41
CA PHE A 68 8.05 -1.09 10.69
C PHE A 68 9.32 -0.69 11.43
N PRO A 69 9.84 0.54 11.21
CA PRO A 69 9.27 1.60 10.37
C PRO A 69 9.37 1.31 8.86
N ALA A 70 8.44 1.86 8.06
CA ALA A 70 8.44 1.70 6.61
C ALA A 70 7.95 2.96 5.87
N ILE A 71 8.46 3.19 4.67
CA ILE A 71 7.97 4.24 3.76
C ILE A 71 7.55 3.69 2.41
N ALA A 72 6.61 4.36 1.74
CA ALA A 72 6.29 4.10 0.35
C ALA A 72 5.87 5.39 -0.34
N LEU A 73 6.22 5.51 -1.62
CA LEU A 73 5.75 6.60 -2.48
C LEU A 73 4.59 6.09 -3.34
N GLN A 74 3.48 6.82 -3.38
CA GLN A 74 2.49 6.70 -4.44
C GLN A 74 2.66 7.88 -5.38
N ASP A 75 2.85 7.62 -6.67
CA ASP A 75 2.90 8.68 -7.67
C ASP A 75 1.49 9.10 -8.14
N ASN A 76 1.42 10.21 -8.85
CA ASN A 76 0.18 10.74 -9.42
C ASN A 76 -0.46 9.86 -10.52
N ARG A 77 0.24 8.82 -11.00
CA ARG A 77 -0.27 7.82 -11.94
C ARG A 77 -0.82 6.58 -11.21
N GLY A 78 -0.71 6.54 -9.88
CA GLY A 78 -1.13 5.42 -9.04
C GLY A 78 -0.11 4.29 -8.95
N LEU A 79 1.13 4.49 -9.45
CA LEU A 79 2.22 3.56 -9.21
C LEU A 79 2.70 3.72 -7.78
N THR A 80 2.99 2.59 -7.13
CA THR A 80 3.46 2.57 -5.75
C THR A 80 4.88 2.04 -5.70
N PHE A 81 5.73 2.65 -4.88
CA PHE A 81 7.12 2.31 -4.71
C PHE A 81 7.34 2.04 -3.22
N PRO A 82 7.33 0.77 -2.77
CA PRO A 82 7.63 0.43 -1.40
C PRO A 82 9.13 0.56 -1.14
N SER A 83 9.50 0.95 0.09
CA SER A 83 10.88 0.80 0.54
C SER A 83 11.22 -0.65 0.84
N GLU A 84 12.51 -0.96 0.77
CA GLU A 84 13.05 -2.18 1.35
C GLU A 84 13.00 -2.13 2.89
N ARG A 85 13.40 -3.21 3.56
CA ARG A 85 13.48 -3.24 5.02
C ARG A 85 14.45 -2.16 5.50
N ILE A 86 13.95 -1.22 6.31
CA ILE A 86 14.71 -0.13 6.91
C ILE A 86 14.56 -0.19 8.42
N GLU A 87 15.67 -0.05 9.14
CA GLU A 87 15.66 -0.04 10.62
C GLU A 87 15.40 1.36 11.19
N ASN A 88 15.79 2.41 10.48
CA ASN A 88 15.59 3.80 10.90
C ASN A 88 15.43 4.73 9.70
N ILE A 89 14.37 5.55 9.73
CA ILE A 89 14.03 6.45 8.62
C ILE A 89 14.52 7.87 8.95
N THR A 90 15.63 8.27 8.33
CA THR A 90 16.24 9.59 8.47
C THR A 90 15.86 10.51 7.30
N PRO A 91 16.04 11.84 7.43
CA PRO A 91 15.81 12.78 6.34
C PRO A 91 16.66 12.47 5.10
N ASP A 92 17.93 12.13 5.27
CA ASP A 92 18.82 11.75 4.17
C ASP A 92 18.33 10.49 3.45
N LEU A 93 17.89 9.46 4.19
CA LEU A 93 17.34 8.25 3.60
C LEU A 93 16.08 8.54 2.78
N VAL A 94 15.23 9.45 3.25
CA VAL A 94 14.04 9.89 2.50
C VAL A 94 14.44 10.60 1.21
N GLU A 95 15.43 11.50 1.24
CA GLU A 95 15.93 12.17 0.03
C GLU A 95 16.54 11.17 -0.96
N ASP A 96 17.32 10.20 -0.47
CA ASP A 96 17.89 9.12 -1.28
C ASP A 96 16.80 8.25 -1.92
N PHE A 97 15.78 7.90 -1.14
CA PHE A 97 14.63 7.14 -1.63
C PHE A 97 13.88 7.90 -2.72
N LEU A 98 13.55 9.18 -2.51
CA LEU A 98 12.87 10.00 -3.52
C LEU A 98 13.71 10.15 -4.79
N ARG A 99 15.03 10.28 -4.66
CA ARG A 99 15.95 10.31 -5.79
C ARG A 99 15.92 8.99 -6.56
N SER A 100 15.92 7.86 -5.86
CA SER A 100 15.88 6.52 -6.48
C SER A 100 14.62 6.30 -7.33
N VAL A 101 13.47 6.85 -6.89
CA VAL A 101 12.24 6.81 -7.67
C VAL A 101 12.29 7.75 -8.87
N THR A 102 12.87 8.93 -8.69
CA THR A 102 12.97 9.95 -9.75
C THR A 102 13.92 9.54 -10.86
N ASP A 103 15.05 8.88 -10.54
CA ASP A 103 16.01 8.40 -11.56
C ASP A 103 15.56 7.08 -12.22
N GLY A 104 14.55 6.41 -11.67
CA GLY A 104 14.01 5.16 -12.18
C GLY A 104 14.71 3.90 -11.67
N SER A 105 15.61 4.03 -10.70
CA SER A 105 16.26 2.91 -10.03
C SER A 105 15.32 2.14 -9.10
N ALA A 106 14.30 2.80 -8.52
CA ALA A 106 13.30 2.14 -7.69
C ALA A 106 12.29 1.36 -8.51
N ARG A 107 11.98 0.13 -8.07
CA ARG A 107 10.99 -0.72 -8.74
C ARG A 107 9.59 -0.44 -8.20
N PRO A 108 8.58 -0.25 -9.05
CA PRO A 108 7.21 -0.17 -8.59
C PRO A 108 6.76 -1.53 -8.04
N ALA A 109 5.85 -1.52 -7.07
CA ALA A 109 5.17 -2.73 -6.65
C ALA A 109 4.31 -3.23 -7.82
N PHE A 110 4.67 -4.39 -8.35
CA PHE A 110 3.77 -5.11 -9.25
C PHE A 110 2.61 -5.63 -8.41
N ARG A 111 1.44 -5.01 -8.58
CA ARG A 111 0.20 -5.69 -8.21
C ARG A 111 -0.15 -6.65 -9.33
N ASP A 112 -0.17 -7.94 -9.04
CA ASP A 112 -1.18 -8.78 -9.68
C ASP A 112 -2.53 -8.17 -9.36
N PRO A 113 -3.40 -7.87 -10.35
CA PRO A 113 -4.76 -7.50 -10.05
C PRO A 113 -5.37 -8.72 -9.35
N VAL A 114 -5.48 -8.65 -8.01
CA VAL A 114 -6.33 -9.56 -7.26
C VAL A 114 -7.69 -9.40 -7.90
N LYS A 115 -8.09 -10.39 -8.71
CA LYS A 115 -9.46 -10.51 -9.20
C LYS A 115 -10.30 -10.41 -7.94
N SER A 116 -11.00 -9.29 -7.79
CA SER A 116 -12.06 -9.14 -6.82
C SER A 116 -12.91 -10.40 -6.97
N ALA A 117 -12.83 -11.29 -5.98
CA ALA A 117 -13.67 -12.47 -5.95
C ALA A 117 -15.09 -11.94 -5.79
N THR A 118 -15.77 -11.75 -6.92
CA THR A 118 -17.21 -11.60 -7.00
C THR A 118 -17.78 -12.88 -6.42
N LYS A 119 -18.06 -12.87 -5.12
CA LYS A 119 -18.79 -13.94 -4.45
C LYS A 119 -20.28 -13.74 -4.72
N ASP A 120 -20.63 -13.77 -6.01
CA ASP A 120 -21.98 -14.03 -6.50
C ASP A 120 -21.99 -15.50 -6.96
N GLU A 121 -21.87 -16.42 -6.01
CA GLU A 121 -22.29 -17.79 -6.23
C GLU A 121 -23.61 -17.99 -5.47
N VAL A 122 -24.67 -17.62 -6.18
CA VAL A 122 -26.05 -17.98 -5.89
C VAL A 122 -26.16 -19.50 -5.87
N ILE A 123 -26.26 -20.08 -4.68
CA ILE A 123 -26.67 -21.47 -4.48
C ILE A 123 -28.16 -21.60 -4.87
N ASN A 124 -28.44 -21.77 -6.15
CA ASN A 124 -29.74 -22.23 -6.62
C ASN A 124 -29.75 -23.76 -6.66
N ALA A 125 -30.69 -24.29 -5.87
CA ALA A 125 -31.03 -25.69 -5.75
C ALA A 125 -31.59 -26.30 -7.04
N ASP A 126 -31.59 -27.63 -7.04
CA ASP A 126 -32.49 -28.52 -7.77
C ASP A 126 -32.18 -28.72 -9.27
N THR A 127 -31.81 -29.94 -9.66
CA THR A 127 -32.72 -30.80 -10.46
C THR A 127 -32.15 -32.23 -10.55
N ARG A 128 -32.93 -33.14 -9.97
CA ARG A 128 -33.01 -34.59 -10.18
C ARG A 128 -32.81 -35.04 -11.64
N SER A 129 -32.00 -36.08 -11.88
CA SER A 129 -32.26 -37.06 -12.95
C SER A 129 -31.59 -38.41 -12.69
N GLU A 130 -32.44 -39.41 -12.55
CA GLU A 130 -32.18 -40.85 -12.52
C GLU A 130 -31.80 -41.38 -13.92
N LYS A 131 -30.86 -42.34 -14.00
CA LYS A 131 -30.84 -43.57 -14.85
C LYS A 131 -29.38 -44.07 -14.98
N MET A 132 -29.00 -45.17 -14.34
CA MET A 132 -29.16 -46.60 -14.72
C MET A 132 -28.23 -47.11 -15.84
N LEU A 133 -27.54 -48.20 -15.48
CA LEU A 133 -26.97 -49.30 -16.30
C LEU A 133 -25.70 -48.97 -17.12
N SER A 134 -24.68 -49.83 -17.21
CA SER A 134 -24.60 -51.28 -17.00
C SER A 134 -23.12 -51.74 -16.97
N HIS A 135 -22.86 -52.95 -16.42
CA HIS A 135 -21.86 -53.98 -16.84
C HIS A 135 -20.36 -53.57 -16.86
N ASP A 136 -19.35 -54.39 -16.55
CA ASP A 136 -19.21 -55.83 -16.27
C ASP A 136 -17.77 -56.11 -15.75
N GLU A 137 -17.59 -57.26 -15.08
CA GLU A 137 -16.35 -58.08 -14.91
C GLU A 137 -15.10 -57.47 -14.22
N LEU A 138 -14.42 -58.13 -13.26
CA LEU A 138 -14.13 -59.56 -12.99
C LEU A 138 -14.10 -59.86 -11.48
#